data_AF-A0A7Y6F0T7-F1
#
_entry.id   AF-A0A7Y6F0T7-F1
#
_cell.length_a   1.000
_cell.length_b   1.000
_cell.length_c   1.000
_cell.angle_alpha   90.00
_cell.angle_beta   90.00
_cell.angle_gamma   90.00
#
_symmetry.space_group_name_H-M   'P 1'
#
loop_
_entity.id
_entity.type
_entity.pdbx_description
1 polymer ?
#
loop_
_entity_poly.entity_id
_entity_poly.type
_entity_poly.pdbx_seq_one_letter_code
_entity_poly.pdbx_strand_id
1 'polypeptide(L)'
;MSDAGGAGRAGEGVAPGPQAPRTVIEGRYELLESIGSGAMGEVWKAYDRRLRRHVAVKGLLARTAMTADTRRTAMQRARREAEALAKIEHQNVVTVHDQVETDSQVWIVMKLLEGRSLADLLRRERVLGVPRAAGIGLQILQGLRAVHQAKVLHRDVKPGNVLVRDEGLAILVDFGIASFAGANRVTKFGIPIGTPPYMAPELFAPASPGPTPASDLWALGVTLYEMAEGRLPFRGHEVWEVQENIRSSPEPPYRYSGPLAPVIQGLLAPDKDDRLDAATAEAMLHEVLRDPELPAAALAEQRTQAALPDFTPDPEQPAPVEVAVPDEPEGKPGGRRGWKVGLAVVLAAVLAGGGWYLSPDDEPSGSSGSESEAPAVTAAEKRWEKWRSTNEVLRVGVKKDQPQLSEEKDGEYRGFDISMALAIAEALGYEKGEVRFVPVNTENRPTMLDNKRAHLIVASYSITDEREEEVDFVGPYFRAGRTFLVREKSTRYDLRSAADIKQKKVPVCTAAHSTYERHLKEGGYKAYAPQPANYETCVNKLLDESADVYAVASDDVLLAGLAYEKRGQVRLLDSGAGTEEYGVAMRPEDQPLKGKVCTALRQIITSGEWDRMYKDHLAVLNLPPWDAPDPPTCGT
;
A
#
# COMPACT_ATOMS: atom_id res chain seq x y z
N MET A 1 70.95 -37.11 18.43
CA MET A 1 70.16 -36.62 19.59
C MET A 1 69.49 -35.35 19.11
N SER A 2 68.20 -35.20 18.86
CA SER A 2 66.98 -36.02 18.90
C SER A 2 65.99 -35.20 18.04
N ASP A 3 65.47 -35.69 16.92
CA ASP A 3 64.23 -36.47 16.74
C ASP A 3 62.95 -35.61 16.58
N ALA A 4 62.07 -36.11 15.68
CA ALA A 4 60.71 -35.69 15.27
C ALA A 4 60.56 -34.33 14.51
N GLY A 5 59.82 -34.18 13.40
CA GLY A 5 58.84 -35.00 12.68
C GLY A 5 57.75 -34.06 12.15
N GLY A 6 57.41 -34.09 10.85
CA GLY A 6 56.27 -33.32 10.33
C GLY A 6 56.23 -33.07 8.82
N ALA A 7 55.56 -33.97 8.10
CA ALA A 7 55.21 -33.83 6.70
C ALA A 7 53.92 -33.00 6.52
N GLY A 8 53.88 -32.18 5.46
CA GLY A 8 52.68 -31.87 4.67
C GLY A 8 51.83 -30.67 5.10
N ARG A 9 51.74 -29.64 4.23
CA ARG A 9 50.64 -29.51 3.25
C ARG A 9 50.74 -28.16 2.53
N ALA A 10 50.83 -28.24 1.20
CA ALA A 10 50.57 -27.13 0.29
C ALA A 10 49.11 -26.67 0.45
N GLY A 11 48.89 -25.36 0.45
CA GLY A 11 47.55 -24.77 0.51
C GLY A 11 46.74 -25.16 -0.72
N GLU A 12 45.69 -25.94 -0.49
CA GLU A 12 44.63 -26.18 -1.48
C GLU A 12 43.85 -24.89 -1.69
N GLY A 13 43.97 -24.33 -2.90
CA GLY A 13 43.04 -23.35 -3.40
C GLY A 13 41.64 -23.93 -3.41
N VAL A 14 40.70 -23.25 -2.75
CA VAL A 14 39.28 -23.56 -2.82
C VAL A 14 38.84 -23.38 -4.28
N ALA A 15 38.64 -24.48 -4.99
CA ALA A 15 38.01 -24.48 -6.30
C ALA A 15 36.58 -23.91 -6.15
N PRO A 16 36.12 -23.03 -7.04
CA PRO A 16 34.73 -22.61 -7.04
C PRO A 16 33.87 -23.84 -7.34
N GLY A 17 32.92 -24.12 -6.46
CA GLY A 17 31.94 -25.19 -6.67
C GLY A 17 31.19 -25.01 -8.00
N PRO A 18 30.59 -26.08 -8.54
CA PRO A 18 29.93 -26.02 -9.84
C PRO A 18 28.82 -24.98 -9.83
N GLN A 19 29.03 -23.86 -10.52
CA GLN A 19 27.99 -22.88 -10.80
C GLN A 19 26.88 -23.62 -11.58
N ALA A 20 25.64 -23.50 -11.12
CA ALA A 20 24.48 -23.96 -11.89
C ALA A 20 24.60 -23.44 -13.33
N PRO A 21 24.22 -24.22 -14.35
CA PRO A 21 24.36 -23.79 -15.74
C PRO A 21 23.61 -22.48 -15.93
N ARG A 22 24.35 -21.38 -16.15
CA ARG A 22 23.76 -20.07 -16.47
C ARG A 22 22.98 -20.20 -17.77
N THR A 23 21.73 -19.73 -17.77
CA THR A 23 20.90 -19.73 -18.96
C THR A 23 21.56 -18.87 -20.05
N VAL A 24 21.76 -19.45 -21.23
CA VAL A 24 22.32 -18.73 -22.38
C VAL A 24 21.27 -18.66 -23.48
N ILE A 25 20.81 -17.45 -23.79
CA ILE A 25 19.85 -17.22 -24.86
C ILE A 25 20.56 -17.31 -26.20
N GLU A 26 20.07 -18.21 -27.06
CA GLU A 26 20.60 -18.47 -28.42
C GLU A 26 22.12 -18.76 -28.44
N GLY A 27 22.67 -19.33 -27.37
CA GLY A 27 24.11 -19.58 -27.24
C GLY A 27 24.99 -18.32 -27.13
N ARG A 28 24.42 -17.12 -27.21
CA ARG A 28 25.14 -15.83 -27.27
C ARG A 28 25.04 -15.01 -25.99
N TYR A 29 23.84 -14.83 -25.44
CA TYR A 29 23.61 -13.94 -24.31
C TYR A 29 23.53 -14.75 -23.02
N GLU A 30 24.60 -14.76 -22.24
CA GLU A 30 24.67 -15.46 -20.95
C GLU A 30 24.00 -14.59 -19.88
N LEU A 31 22.86 -15.03 -19.36
CA LEU A 31 22.17 -14.33 -18.28
C LEU A 31 22.98 -14.47 -16.99
N LEU A 32 23.25 -13.34 -16.32
CA LEU A 32 24.06 -13.28 -15.10
C LEU A 32 23.19 -13.08 -13.87
N GLU A 33 22.75 -11.84 -13.64
CA GLU A 33 21.95 -11.43 -12.49
C GLU A 33 20.72 -10.68 -12.96
N SER A 34 19.60 -10.86 -12.25
CA SER A 34 18.39 -10.09 -12.46
C SER A 34 18.61 -8.67 -11.93
N ILE A 35 18.35 -7.67 -12.78
CA ILE A 35 18.55 -6.24 -12.47
C ILE A 35 17.23 -5.48 -12.38
N GLY A 36 16.10 -6.14 -12.63
CA GLY A 36 14.77 -5.56 -12.46
C GLY A 36 13.67 -6.57 -12.74
N SER A 37 12.58 -6.52 -11.98
CA SER A 37 11.40 -7.38 -12.16
C SER A 37 10.14 -6.52 -12.18
N GLY A 38 9.32 -6.63 -13.23
CA GLY A 38 8.06 -5.91 -13.34
C GLY A 38 6.93 -6.78 -13.90
N ALA A 39 5.73 -6.21 -14.01
CA ALA A 39 4.53 -6.89 -14.52
C ALA A 39 4.67 -7.45 -15.95
N MET A 40 5.66 -6.96 -16.72
CA MET A 40 5.90 -7.32 -18.13
C MET A 40 7.11 -8.24 -18.34
N GLY A 41 7.71 -8.76 -17.27
CA GLY A 41 8.86 -9.67 -17.34
C GLY A 41 10.07 -9.19 -16.55
N GLU A 42 11.08 -10.05 -16.51
CA GLU A 42 12.34 -9.84 -15.80
C GLU A 42 13.41 -9.28 -16.74
N VAL A 43 14.17 -8.32 -16.25
CA VAL A 43 15.32 -7.70 -16.92
C VAL A 43 16.59 -8.25 -16.29
N TRP A 44 17.44 -8.82 -17.12
CA TRP A 44 18.69 -9.46 -16.72
C TRP A 44 19.87 -8.66 -17.21
N LYS A 45 20.89 -8.49 -16.37
CA LYS A 45 22.24 -8.24 -16.86
C LYS A 45 22.73 -9.51 -17.53
N ALA A 46 23.15 -9.39 -18.76
CA ALA A 46 23.70 -10.50 -19.53
C ALA A 46 25.06 -10.13 -20.11
N TYR A 47 25.85 -11.15 -20.40
CA TYR A 47 27.11 -11.02 -21.11
C TYR A 47 26.91 -11.45 -22.57
N ASP A 48 27.10 -10.53 -23.52
CA ASP A 48 27.16 -10.86 -24.94
C ASP A 48 28.51 -11.55 -25.21
N ARG A 49 28.49 -12.88 -25.37
CA ARG A 49 29.70 -13.68 -25.56
C ARG A 49 30.42 -13.39 -26.87
N ARG A 50 29.72 -12.84 -27.87
CA ARG A 50 30.26 -12.51 -29.18
C ARG A 50 30.94 -11.15 -29.17
N LEU A 51 30.24 -10.13 -28.66
CA LEU A 51 30.77 -8.76 -28.58
C LEU A 51 31.60 -8.49 -27.30
N ARG A 52 31.63 -9.45 -26.36
CA ARG A 52 32.38 -9.39 -25.10
C ARG A 52 32.05 -8.14 -24.26
N ARG A 53 30.76 -7.85 -24.12
CA ARG A 53 30.26 -6.70 -23.34
C ARG A 53 29.03 -7.08 -22.52
N HIS A 54 28.80 -6.32 -21.45
CA HIS A 54 27.55 -6.43 -20.70
C HIS A 54 26.41 -5.69 -21.40
N VAL A 55 25.22 -6.29 -21.34
CA VAL A 55 23.97 -5.77 -21.91
C VAL A 55 22.83 -6.03 -20.92
N ALA A 56 21.72 -5.31 -21.07
CA ALA A 56 20.47 -5.64 -20.41
C ALA A 56 19.59 -6.45 -21.37
N VAL A 57 18.93 -7.49 -20.87
CA VAL A 57 18.09 -8.41 -21.65
C VAL A 57 16.74 -8.53 -21.00
N LYS A 58 15.67 -8.21 -21.72
CA LYS A 58 14.29 -8.28 -21.25
C LYS A 58 13.49 -9.28 -22.08
N GLY A 59 12.75 -10.15 -21.40
CA GLY A 59 11.82 -11.08 -22.03
C GLY A 59 10.40 -10.53 -22.13
N LEU A 60 9.76 -10.61 -23.31
CA LEU A 60 8.50 -9.90 -23.59
C LEU A 60 7.21 -10.74 -23.48
N LEU A 61 7.28 -12.06 -23.27
CA LEU A 61 6.10 -12.93 -23.23
C LEU A 61 6.14 -13.83 -21.98
N ALA A 62 5.18 -13.64 -21.07
CA ALA A 62 4.95 -14.53 -19.93
C ALA A 62 4.07 -15.73 -20.34
N ARG A 63 4.36 -16.90 -19.77
CA ARG A 63 3.82 -18.24 -20.12
C ARG A 63 2.31 -18.46 -19.91
N THR A 64 1.49 -17.44 -19.70
CA THR A 64 0.07 -17.62 -19.37
C THR A 64 -0.79 -17.90 -20.60
N ALA A 65 -1.36 -19.11 -20.67
CA ALA A 65 -2.59 -19.55 -21.35
C ALA A 65 -3.06 -18.81 -22.64
N MET A 66 -2.15 -18.46 -23.56
CA MET A 66 -2.54 -17.98 -24.90
C MET A 66 -2.73 -19.16 -25.85
N THR A 67 -3.77 -19.10 -26.68
CA THR A 67 -3.91 -20.03 -27.82
C THR A 67 -2.74 -19.85 -28.81
N ALA A 68 -2.42 -20.88 -29.58
CA ALA A 68 -1.28 -20.85 -30.50
C ALA A 68 -1.35 -19.68 -31.51
N ASP A 69 -2.54 -19.34 -32.01
CA ASP A 69 -2.72 -18.24 -32.98
C ASP A 69 -2.60 -16.86 -32.35
N THR A 70 -3.07 -16.69 -31.10
CA THR A 70 -2.90 -15.44 -30.35
C THR A 70 -1.43 -15.20 -30.04
N ARG A 71 -0.68 -16.26 -29.71
CA ARG A 71 0.77 -16.18 -29.46
C ARG A 71 1.54 -15.77 -30.71
N ARG A 72 1.24 -16.35 -31.88
CA ARG A 72 1.89 -15.98 -33.15
C ARG A 72 1.67 -14.51 -33.51
N THR A 73 0.44 -14.02 -33.35
CA THR A 73 0.08 -12.62 -33.60
C THR A 73 0.80 -11.68 -32.62
N ALA A 74 0.89 -12.06 -31.35
CA ALA A 74 1.63 -11.33 -30.32
C ALA A 74 3.13 -11.21 -30.65
N MET A 75 3.75 -12.34 -31.03
CA MET A 75 5.17 -12.40 -31.41
C MET A 75 5.46 -11.53 -32.64
N GLN A 76 4.61 -11.56 -33.68
CA GLN A 76 4.78 -10.72 -34.87
C GLN A 76 4.69 -9.21 -34.56
N ARG A 77 3.80 -8.81 -33.64
CA ARG A 77 3.70 -7.41 -33.21
C ARG A 77 4.89 -6.99 -32.35
N ALA A 78 5.26 -7.79 -31.37
CA ALA A 78 6.43 -7.56 -30.53
C ALA A 78 7.71 -7.43 -31.37
N ARG A 79 7.82 -8.23 -32.45
CA ARG A 79 8.87 -8.10 -33.46
C ARG A 79 8.89 -6.72 -34.13
N ARG A 80 7.79 -6.32 -34.74
CA ARG A 80 7.68 -5.02 -35.43
C ARG A 80 7.97 -3.83 -34.51
N GLU A 81 7.49 -3.88 -33.27
CA GLU A 81 7.71 -2.81 -32.29
C GLU A 81 9.18 -2.76 -31.84
N ALA A 82 9.81 -3.90 -31.58
CA ALA A 82 11.25 -3.94 -31.26
C ALA A 82 12.12 -3.47 -32.43
N GLU A 83 11.80 -3.86 -33.67
CA GLU A 83 12.48 -3.40 -34.89
C GLU A 83 12.33 -1.88 -35.08
N ALA A 84 11.19 -1.30 -34.70
CA ALA A 84 10.98 0.14 -34.74
C ALA A 84 11.76 0.86 -33.64
N LEU A 85 11.77 0.33 -32.41
CA LEU A 85 12.55 0.87 -31.30
C LEU A 85 14.06 0.82 -31.56
N ALA A 86 14.56 -0.24 -32.20
CA ALA A 86 15.97 -0.38 -32.55
C ALA A 86 16.48 0.67 -33.55
N LYS A 87 15.59 1.40 -34.23
CA LYS A 87 15.95 2.49 -35.14
C LYS A 87 16.04 3.85 -34.45
N ILE A 88 15.65 3.93 -33.17
CA ILE A 88 15.66 5.19 -32.42
C ILE A 88 17.05 5.40 -31.83
N GLU A 89 17.71 6.44 -32.29
CA GLU A 89 18.96 6.94 -31.71
C GLU A 89 18.70 8.28 -31.05
N HIS A 90 18.50 8.28 -29.73
CA HIS A 90 18.25 9.49 -28.96
C HIS A 90 18.82 9.37 -27.55
N GLN A 91 19.44 10.43 -27.02
CA GLN A 91 20.11 10.38 -25.71
C GLN A 91 19.16 10.07 -24.54
N ASN A 92 17.89 10.44 -24.67
CA ASN A 92 16.84 10.23 -23.65
C ASN A 92 16.04 8.94 -23.87
N VAL A 93 16.49 8.04 -24.73
CA VAL A 93 15.85 6.73 -25.01
C VAL A 93 16.89 5.64 -24.92
N VAL A 94 16.57 4.53 -24.25
CA VAL A 94 17.50 3.39 -24.19
C VAL A 94 17.77 2.83 -25.58
N THR A 95 19.06 2.63 -25.88
CA THR A 95 19.48 2.01 -27.15
C THR A 95 19.17 0.52 -27.12
N VAL A 96 18.36 0.06 -28.08
CA VAL A 96 18.17 -1.37 -28.34
C VAL A 96 19.30 -1.84 -29.26
N HIS A 97 20.01 -2.89 -28.84
CA HIS A 97 21.15 -3.46 -29.56
C HIS A 97 20.77 -4.64 -30.44
N ASP A 98 19.80 -5.44 -30.01
CA ASP A 98 19.43 -6.67 -30.70
C ASP A 98 18.03 -7.13 -30.29
N GLN A 99 17.46 -8.00 -31.11
CA GLN A 99 16.26 -8.75 -30.81
C GLN A 99 16.52 -10.24 -31.07
N VAL A 100 16.22 -11.07 -30.07
CA VAL A 100 16.40 -12.52 -30.17
C VAL A 100 15.07 -13.22 -29.98
N GLU A 101 14.82 -14.24 -30.79
CA GLU A 101 13.60 -15.06 -30.71
C GLU A 101 13.96 -16.47 -30.24
N THR A 102 13.15 -16.99 -29.33
CA THR A 102 13.15 -18.41 -28.91
C THR A 102 11.76 -18.98 -29.15
N ASP A 103 11.62 -20.30 -29.12
CA ASP A 103 10.35 -21.01 -29.41
C ASP A 103 9.13 -20.51 -28.61
N SER A 104 9.35 -19.83 -27.47
CA SER A 104 8.28 -19.36 -26.59
C SER A 104 8.36 -17.88 -26.21
N GLN A 105 9.38 -17.14 -26.66
CA GLN A 105 9.65 -15.81 -26.12
C GLN A 105 10.50 -14.94 -27.05
N VAL A 106 10.13 -13.67 -27.14
CA VAL A 106 10.93 -12.61 -27.76
C VAL A 106 11.74 -11.92 -26.67
N TRP A 107 13.03 -11.77 -26.90
CA TRP A 107 13.98 -11.10 -26.03
C TRP A 107 14.46 -9.82 -26.70
N ILE A 108 14.48 -8.72 -25.95
CA ILE A 108 15.10 -7.47 -26.37
C ILE A 108 16.41 -7.30 -25.63
N VAL A 109 17.47 -7.09 -26.39
CA VAL A 109 18.80 -6.79 -25.88
C VAL A 109 19.02 -5.29 -26.01
N MET A 110 19.33 -4.64 -24.91
CA MET A 110 19.49 -3.19 -24.83
C MET A 110 20.78 -2.80 -24.12
N LYS A 111 21.18 -1.55 -24.26
CA LYS A 111 22.33 -0.99 -23.55
C LYS A 111 22.11 -1.16 -22.05
N LEU A 112 23.10 -1.74 -21.36
CA LEU A 112 23.12 -1.71 -19.90
C LEU A 112 23.41 -0.28 -19.47
N LEU A 113 22.48 0.32 -18.73
CA LEU A 113 22.59 1.69 -18.23
C LEU A 113 22.93 1.66 -16.74
N GLU A 114 23.88 2.52 -16.36
CA GLU A 114 24.20 2.78 -14.96
C GLU A 114 23.46 4.06 -14.55
N GLY A 115 22.55 3.95 -13.59
CA GLY A 115 21.71 5.03 -13.10
C GLY A 115 20.69 4.52 -12.10
N ARG A 116 20.10 5.43 -11.32
CA ARG A 116 19.00 5.11 -10.40
C ARG A 116 17.68 5.36 -11.12
N SER A 117 16.62 4.61 -10.79
CA SER A 117 15.31 4.96 -11.32
C SER A 117 14.83 6.28 -10.71
N LEU A 118 14.04 7.05 -11.45
CA LEU A 118 13.38 8.24 -10.92
C LEU A 118 12.48 7.88 -9.74
N ALA A 119 11.89 6.68 -9.71
CA ALA A 119 11.18 6.17 -8.54
C ALA A 119 12.09 6.06 -7.31
N ASP A 120 13.32 5.55 -7.45
CA ASP A 120 14.28 5.47 -6.33
C ASP A 120 14.68 6.86 -5.84
N LEU A 121 14.80 7.81 -6.77
CA LEU A 121 15.09 9.20 -6.47
C LEU A 121 13.96 9.83 -5.64
N LEU A 122 12.71 9.66 -6.07
CA LEU A 122 11.54 10.18 -5.36
C LEU A 122 11.33 9.53 -4.00
N ARG A 123 11.62 8.24 -3.84
CA ARG A 123 11.56 7.60 -2.51
C ARG A 123 12.56 8.20 -1.51
N ARG A 124 13.71 8.69 -1.98
CA ARG A 124 14.74 9.31 -1.13
C ARG A 124 14.46 10.78 -0.86
N GLU A 125 14.12 11.55 -1.89
CA GLU A 125 14.02 13.00 -1.80
C GLU A 125 12.59 13.50 -1.53
N ARG A 126 11.58 12.63 -1.66
CA ARG A 126 10.13 12.90 -1.55
C ARG A 126 9.60 13.85 -2.62
N VAL A 127 10.21 15.01 -2.82
CA VAL A 127 9.87 16.02 -3.82
C VAL A 127 11.13 16.50 -4.54
N LEU A 128 11.01 16.83 -5.82
CA LEU A 128 12.07 17.48 -6.60
C LEU A 128 11.72 18.96 -6.80
N GLY A 129 12.71 19.83 -6.59
CA GLY A 129 12.54 21.25 -6.87
C GLY A 129 12.19 21.51 -8.34
N VAL A 130 11.40 22.56 -8.58
CA VAL A 130 10.85 22.93 -9.89
C VAL A 130 11.88 22.88 -11.03
N PRO A 131 13.10 23.46 -10.93
CA PRO A 131 14.08 23.40 -12.02
C PRO A 131 14.49 21.97 -12.39
N ARG A 132 14.65 21.10 -11.38
CA ARG A 132 15.07 19.70 -11.58
C ARG A 132 13.94 18.87 -12.17
N ALA A 133 12.71 19.05 -11.67
CA ALA A 133 11.53 18.39 -12.22
C ALA A 133 11.27 18.81 -13.67
N ALA A 134 11.38 20.11 -13.99
CA ALA A 134 11.25 20.64 -15.35
C ALA A 134 12.35 20.11 -16.29
N GLY A 135 13.61 20.07 -15.83
CA GLY A 135 14.74 19.54 -16.60
C GLY A 135 14.62 18.05 -16.92
N ILE A 136 14.15 17.24 -15.96
CA ILE A 136 13.86 15.82 -16.19
C ILE A 136 12.64 15.66 -17.10
N GLY A 137 11.57 16.43 -16.88
CA GLY A 137 10.36 16.43 -17.70
C GLY A 137 10.62 16.75 -19.16
N LEU A 138 11.47 17.75 -19.43
CA LEU A 138 11.90 18.12 -20.77
C LEU A 138 12.64 16.98 -21.47
N GLN A 139 13.56 16.32 -20.77
CA GLN A 139 14.29 15.18 -21.29
C GLN A 139 13.38 13.97 -21.60
N ILE A 140 12.42 13.68 -20.73
CA ILE A 140 11.40 12.65 -20.97
C ILE A 140 10.59 13.01 -22.22
N LEU A 141 10.14 14.27 -22.33
CA LEU A 141 9.37 14.76 -23.48
C LEU A 141 10.14 14.63 -24.80
N GLN A 142 11.43 14.98 -24.81
CA GLN A 142 12.30 14.82 -25.97
C GLN A 142 12.45 13.35 -26.36
N GLY A 143 12.59 12.46 -25.38
CA GLY A 143 12.59 11.01 -25.60
C GLY A 143 11.27 10.51 -26.21
N LEU A 144 10.12 10.95 -25.67
CA LEU A 144 8.80 10.61 -26.21
C LEU A 144 8.61 11.09 -27.65
N ARG A 145 9.07 12.31 -27.98
CA ARG A 145 9.03 12.84 -29.35
C ARG A 145 9.82 11.97 -30.32
N ALA A 146 11.03 11.55 -29.95
CA ALA A 146 11.84 10.66 -30.78
C ALA A 146 11.15 9.31 -31.02
N VAL A 147 10.50 8.77 -29.98
CA VAL A 147 9.73 7.51 -30.04
C VAL A 147 8.49 7.66 -30.93
N HIS A 148 7.73 8.74 -30.80
CA HIS A 148 6.54 9.02 -31.58
C HIS A 148 6.86 9.27 -33.07
N GLN A 149 7.99 9.91 -33.38
CA GLN A 149 8.47 10.08 -34.76
C GLN A 149 8.77 8.74 -35.44
N ALA A 150 9.24 7.75 -34.67
CA ALA A 150 9.41 6.37 -35.15
C ALA A 150 8.08 5.58 -35.22
N LYS A 151 6.92 6.22 -34.98
CA LYS A 151 5.57 5.62 -34.93
C LYS A 151 5.44 4.55 -33.84
N VAL A 152 6.20 4.68 -32.77
CA VAL A 152 6.11 3.84 -31.56
C VAL A 152 5.47 4.67 -30.43
N LEU A 153 4.87 4.01 -29.45
CA LEU A 153 4.36 4.62 -28.22
C LEU A 153 5.07 3.99 -27.01
N HIS A 154 5.26 4.76 -25.94
CA HIS A 154 5.88 4.26 -24.72
C HIS A 154 4.92 3.38 -23.90
N ARG A 155 3.68 3.86 -23.71
CA ARG A 155 2.53 3.20 -23.06
C ARG A 155 2.64 2.97 -21.55
N ASP A 156 3.81 3.14 -20.94
CA ASP A 156 4.01 2.99 -19.49
C ASP A 156 4.99 4.05 -18.95
N VAL A 157 4.78 5.34 -19.27
CA VAL A 157 5.62 6.42 -18.74
C VAL A 157 5.32 6.59 -17.25
N LYS A 158 6.33 6.42 -16.40
CA LYS A 158 6.26 6.56 -14.93
C LYS A 158 7.67 6.65 -14.34
N PRO A 159 7.84 7.11 -13.08
CA PRO A 159 9.16 7.18 -12.44
C PRO A 159 9.96 5.86 -12.45
N GLY A 160 9.29 4.70 -12.37
CA GLY A 160 9.96 3.40 -12.43
C GLY A 160 10.62 3.08 -13.78
N ASN A 161 10.17 3.73 -14.87
CA ASN A 161 10.63 3.49 -16.24
C ASN A 161 11.51 4.65 -16.77
N VAL A 162 12.05 5.48 -15.88
CA VAL A 162 13.00 6.55 -16.20
C VAL A 162 14.25 6.33 -15.36
N LEU A 163 15.40 6.16 -16.00
CA LEU A 163 16.69 6.14 -15.32
C LEU A 163 17.31 7.52 -15.33
N VAL A 164 17.80 7.97 -14.16
CA VAL A 164 18.51 9.23 -13.98
C VAL A 164 19.96 8.93 -13.61
N ARG A 165 20.89 9.39 -14.44
CA ARG A 165 22.34 9.28 -14.21
C ARG A 165 22.85 10.42 -13.33
N ASP A 166 24.03 10.26 -12.75
CA ASP A 166 24.60 11.25 -11.82
C ASP A 166 24.84 12.63 -12.50
N GLU A 167 25.03 12.66 -13.83
CA GLU A 167 25.08 13.89 -14.62
C GLU A 167 23.71 14.57 -14.89
N GLY A 168 22.61 14.03 -14.35
CA GLY A 168 21.26 14.57 -14.55
C GLY A 168 20.59 14.14 -15.86
N LEU A 169 21.21 13.25 -16.63
CA LEU A 169 20.65 12.67 -17.85
C LEU A 169 19.51 11.70 -17.52
N ALA A 170 18.30 11.99 -18.00
CA ALA A 170 17.12 11.15 -17.88
C ALA A 170 16.91 10.31 -19.15
N ILE A 171 16.73 9.00 -19.00
CA ILE A 171 16.63 8.03 -20.09
C ILE A 171 15.36 7.19 -19.90
N LEU A 172 14.49 7.19 -20.91
CA LEU A 172 13.32 6.32 -20.96
C LEU A 172 13.74 4.87 -21.21
N VAL A 173 13.22 3.97 -20.38
CA VAL A 173 13.42 2.53 -20.44
C VAL A 173 12.07 1.81 -20.44
N ASP A 174 12.07 0.50 -20.72
CA ASP A 174 10.90 -0.36 -20.51
C ASP A 174 9.63 0.04 -21.29
N PHE A 175 9.77 0.15 -22.61
CA PHE A 175 8.65 0.29 -23.55
C PHE A 175 7.63 -0.84 -23.40
N GLY A 176 6.33 -0.49 -23.34
CA GLY A 176 5.19 -1.40 -23.15
C GLY A 176 4.86 -2.26 -24.37
N ILE A 177 5.84 -2.99 -24.88
CA ILE A 177 5.80 -3.77 -26.13
C ILE A 177 4.87 -5.00 -26.01
N ALA A 178 4.66 -5.51 -24.79
CA ALA A 178 3.86 -6.71 -24.53
C ALA A 178 2.38 -6.43 -24.21
N SER A 179 2.03 -5.20 -23.82
CA SER A 179 0.75 -4.88 -23.19
C SER A 179 -0.47 -4.96 -24.11
N PHE A 180 -0.29 -4.96 -25.42
CA PHE A 180 -1.40 -5.00 -26.40
C PHE A 180 -1.33 -6.22 -27.34
N ALA A 181 -0.45 -7.17 -27.04
CA ALA A 181 -0.07 -8.20 -27.98
C ALA A 181 -1.05 -9.39 -28.04
N GLY A 182 -1.97 -9.58 -27.09
CA GLY A 182 -2.81 -10.78 -27.14
C GLY A 182 -4.01 -10.91 -26.20
N ALA A 183 -4.52 -9.81 -25.64
CA ALA A 183 -5.86 -9.81 -25.08
C ALA A 183 -6.77 -9.05 -26.05
N ASN A 184 -7.98 -9.59 -26.32
CA ASN A 184 -9.13 -8.72 -26.60
C ASN A 184 -9.07 -7.52 -25.65
N ARG A 185 -9.56 -6.35 -26.07
CA ARG A 185 -9.45 -5.02 -25.42
C ARG A 185 -9.75 -4.89 -23.92
N VAL A 186 -10.02 -5.99 -23.26
CA VAL A 186 -10.47 -6.16 -21.91
C VAL A 186 -9.96 -7.57 -21.53
N THR A 187 -9.15 -7.71 -20.47
CA THR A 187 -9.01 -9.03 -19.81
C THR A 187 -10.41 -9.57 -19.51
N LYS A 188 -10.62 -10.88 -19.30
CA LYS A 188 -11.95 -11.49 -19.05
C LYS A 188 -12.81 -10.80 -17.93
N PHE A 189 -12.25 -9.80 -17.24
CA PHE A 189 -12.79 -8.98 -16.15
C PHE A 189 -12.79 -7.45 -16.37
N GLY A 190 -12.60 -6.91 -17.58
CA GLY A 190 -12.72 -5.44 -17.78
C GLY A 190 -11.44 -4.62 -17.55
N ILE A 191 -10.33 -5.24 -17.13
CA ILE A 191 -9.17 -4.49 -16.62
C ILE A 191 -8.25 -4.07 -17.79
N PRO A 192 -8.05 -2.77 -18.04
CA PRO A 192 -7.09 -2.27 -19.01
C PRO A 192 -5.64 -2.55 -18.57
N ILE A 193 -4.78 -2.82 -19.55
CA ILE A 193 -3.38 -3.19 -19.32
C ILE A 193 -2.54 -1.91 -19.22
N GLY A 194 -1.90 -1.67 -18.07
CA GLY A 194 -1.03 -0.53 -17.78
C GLY A 194 -0.84 -0.33 -16.26
N THR A 195 -0.06 0.67 -15.85
CA THR A 195 0.03 1.07 -14.42
C THR A 195 -1.10 2.07 -14.14
N PRO A 196 -2.21 1.68 -13.48
CA PRO A 196 -3.47 2.44 -13.51
C PRO A 196 -3.35 3.93 -13.15
N PRO A 197 -2.55 4.36 -12.14
CA PRO A 197 -2.39 5.77 -11.81
C PRO A 197 -1.83 6.68 -12.90
N TYR A 198 -1.11 6.13 -13.89
CA TYR A 198 -0.52 6.89 -15.00
C TYR A 198 -1.33 6.78 -16.29
N MET A 199 -2.42 5.99 -16.27
CA MET A 199 -3.22 5.72 -17.46
C MET A 199 -4.14 6.91 -17.79
N ALA A 200 -4.16 7.30 -19.06
CA ALA A 200 -4.96 8.41 -19.53
C ALA A 200 -6.47 8.10 -19.51
N PRO A 201 -7.35 9.08 -19.26
CA PRO A 201 -8.78 8.86 -19.06
C PRO A 201 -9.46 8.16 -20.23
N GLU A 202 -9.04 8.50 -21.46
CA GLU A 202 -9.58 7.92 -22.70
C GLU A 202 -9.29 6.41 -22.86
N LEU A 203 -8.38 5.86 -22.07
CA LEU A 203 -8.01 4.44 -22.11
C LEU A 203 -8.90 3.55 -21.24
N PHE A 204 -9.66 4.14 -20.31
CA PHE A 204 -10.63 3.40 -19.50
C PHE A 204 -11.96 3.16 -20.23
N ALA A 205 -12.22 3.86 -21.35
CA ALA A 205 -13.47 3.74 -22.08
C ALA A 205 -13.60 2.37 -22.78
N PRO A 206 -14.76 1.68 -22.70
CA PRO A 206 -14.98 0.39 -23.39
C PRO A 206 -14.76 0.46 -24.91
N ALA A 207 -14.98 1.63 -25.50
CA ALA A 207 -14.78 1.90 -26.93
C ALA A 207 -13.41 2.55 -27.26
N SER A 208 -12.48 2.60 -26.30
CA SER A 208 -11.19 3.30 -26.45
C SER A 208 -10.46 2.89 -27.74
N PRO A 209 -9.97 3.84 -28.56
CA PRO A 209 -9.19 3.51 -29.75
C PRO A 209 -7.86 2.83 -29.41
N GLY A 210 -7.41 2.89 -28.16
CA GLY A 210 -6.10 2.45 -27.68
C GLY A 210 -5.17 3.63 -27.35
N PRO A 211 -3.94 3.36 -26.89
CA PRO A 211 -2.97 4.40 -26.55
C PRO A 211 -2.63 5.27 -27.76
N THR A 212 -2.42 6.56 -27.50
CA THR A 212 -2.03 7.57 -28.48
C THR A 212 -0.84 8.38 -27.97
N PRO A 213 -0.18 9.21 -28.81
CA PRO A 213 0.83 10.16 -28.33
C PRO A 213 0.34 11.03 -27.17
N ALA A 214 -0.92 11.48 -27.21
CA ALA A 214 -1.54 12.25 -26.14
C ALA A 214 -1.64 11.47 -24.83
N SER A 215 -1.80 10.15 -24.88
CA SER A 215 -1.86 9.30 -23.68
C SER A 215 -0.48 9.17 -23.00
N ASP A 216 0.62 9.16 -23.77
CA ASP A 216 1.98 9.24 -23.20
C ASP A 216 2.24 10.62 -22.57
N LEU A 217 1.69 11.69 -23.15
CA LEU A 217 1.78 13.06 -22.58
C LEU A 217 1.00 13.20 -21.27
N TRP A 218 -0.16 12.56 -21.15
CA TRP A 218 -0.86 12.46 -19.87
C TRP A 218 0.02 11.80 -18.80
N ALA A 219 0.64 10.67 -19.14
CA ALA A 219 1.49 9.93 -18.21
C ALA A 219 2.76 10.74 -17.82
N LEU A 220 3.29 11.56 -18.73
CA LEU A 220 4.30 12.58 -18.41
C LEU A 220 3.75 13.64 -17.43
N GLY A 221 2.53 14.13 -17.63
CA GLY A 221 1.87 15.05 -16.69
C GLY A 221 1.75 14.47 -15.28
N VAL A 222 1.33 13.21 -15.17
CA VAL A 222 1.27 12.48 -13.89
C VAL A 222 2.67 12.36 -13.26
N THR A 223 3.68 12.03 -14.08
CA THR A 223 5.07 11.91 -13.62
C THR A 223 5.64 13.26 -13.14
N LEU A 224 5.36 14.37 -13.84
CA LEU A 224 5.78 15.72 -13.44
C LEU A 224 5.09 16.15 -12.14
N TYR A 225 3.80 15.86 -12.01
CA TYR A 225 3.06 16.10 -10.78
C TYR A 225 3.68 15.33 -9.61
N GLU A 226 3.95 14.04 -9.78
CA GLU A 226 4.55 13.21 -8.73
C GLU A 226 5.95 13.70 -8.34
N MET A 227 6.75 14.15 -9.31
CA MET A 227 8.05 14.75 -9.02
C MET A 227 7.94 16.02 -8.17
N ALA A 228 7.04 16.93 -8.52
CA ALA A 228 6.93 18.22 -7.86
C ALA A 228 6.17 18.12 -6.52
N GLU A 229 5.11 17.33 -6.46
CA GLU A 229 4.19 17.25 -5.31
C GLU A 229 4.47 16.07 -4.38
N GLY A 230 5.30 15.11 -4.80
CA GLY A 230 5.68 13.92 -4.01
C GLY A 230 4.57 12.90 -3.82
N ARG A 231 3.48 13.02 -4.59
CA ARG A 231 2.30 12.16 -4.57
C ARG A 231 1.64 12.13 -5.93
N LEU A 232 0.85 11.09 -6.21
CA LEU A 232 0.05 11.01 -7.43
C LEU A 232 -1.08 12.05 -7.46
N PRO A 233 -1.42 12.62 -8.64
CA PRO A 233 -2.54 13.56 -8.80
C PRO A 233 -3.89 12.88 -8.58
N PHE A 234 -4.06 11.66 -9.11
CA PHE A 234 -5.26 10.86 -9.00
C PHE A 234 -4.89 9.51 -8.36
N ARG A 235 -5.11 9.39 -7.05
CA ARG A 235 -4.81 8.16 -6.30
C ARG A 235 -5.83 7.07 -6.61
N GLY A 236 -5.47 5.80 -6.48
CA GLY A 236 -6.39 4.68 -6.67
C GLY A 236 -5.62 3.38 -6.83
N HIS A 237 -6.11 2.32 -6.19
CA HIS A 237 -5.45 1.02 -6.18
C HIS A 237 -6.08 0.08 -7.20
N GLU A 238 -7.36 0.30 -7.50
CA GLU A 238 -8.05 -0.34 -8.61
C GLU A 238 -8.27 0.67 -9.74
N VAL A 239 -8.30 0.17 -10.98
CA VAL A 239 -8.48 0.97 -12.21
C VAL A 239 -9.67 1.92 -12.12
N TRP A 240 -10.81 1.42 -11.62
CA TRP A 240 -12.04 2.19 -11.52
C TRP A 240 -11.94 3.36 -10.53
N GLU A 241 -11.05 3.28 -9.54
CA GLU A 241 -10.86 4.33 -8.53
C GLU A 241 -10.08 5.50 -9.11
N VAL A 242 -9.03 5.18 -9.87
CA VAL A 242 -8.27 6.19 -10.62
C VAL A 242 -9.19 6.88 -11.61
N GLN A 243 -10.00 6.10 -12.35
CA GLN A 243 -10.97 6.64 -13.30
C GLN A 243 -12.01 7.55 -12.63
N GLU A 244 -12.56 7.15 -11.49
CA GLU A 244 -13.54 7.96 -10.76
C GLU A 244 -12.91 9.23 -10.17
N ASN A 245 -11.66 9.17 -9.69
CA ASN A 245 -10.97 10.35 -9.16
C ASN A 245 -10.62 11.35 -10.26
N ILE A 246 -10.21 10.89 -11.43
CA ILE A 246 -10.06 11.73 -12.63
C ILE A 246 -11.39 12.42 -12.95
N ARG A 247 -12.52 11.70 -12.89
CA ARG A 247 -13.84 12.24 -13.26
C ARG A 247 -14.39 13.23 -12.22
N SER A 248 -14.22 12.93 -10.93
CA SER A 248 -14.83 13.67 -9.83
C SER A 248 -13.96 14.82 -9.31
N SER A 249 -12.65 14.73 -9.49
CA SER A 249 -11.67 15.74 -9.06
C SER A 249 -10.61 15.95 -10.15
N PRO A 250 -10.99 16.45 -11.35
CA PRO A 250 -10.09 16.56 -12.50
C PRO A 250 -8.93 17.55 -12.28
N GLU A 251 -9.07 18.46 -11.32
CA GLU A 251 -8.03 19.43 -10.93
C GLU A 251 -7.36 18.99 -9.62
N PRO A 252 -6.21 18.32 -9.67
CA PRO A 252 -5.51 17.91 -8.45
C PRO A 252 -4.90 19.13 -7.74
N PRO A 253 -4.79 19.14 -6.40
CA PRO A 253 -4.27 20.30 -5.68
C PRO A 253 -2.76 20.49 -5.89
N TYR A 254 -2.29 21.72 -6.10
CA TYR A 254 -0.87 22.04 -6.30
C TYR A 254 -0.33 22.82 -5.09
N ARG A 255 0.79 22.35 -4.51
CA ARG A 255 1.43 23.01 -3.35
C ARG A 255 2.87 23.42 -3.64
N TYR A 256 3.59 22.64 -4.43
CA TYR A 256 5.03 22.81 -4.65
C TYR A 256 5.42 23.03 -6.12
N SER A 257 4.47 22.83 -7.04
CA SER A 257 4.73 22.89 -8.49
C SER A 257 5.09 24.27 -9.02
N GLY A 258 4.72 25.37 -8.35
CA GLY A 258 5.11 26.73 -8.74
C GLY A 258 4.91 27.00 -10.24
N PRO A 259 5.91 27.55 -10.97
CA PRO A 259 5.86 27.77 -12.41
C PRO A 259 5.64 26.52 -13.27
N LEU A 260 5.84 25.31 -12.74
CA LEU A 260 5.58 24.05 -13.45
C LEU A 260 4.08 23.69 -13.47
N ALA A 261 3.26 24.28 -12.60
CA ALA A 261 1.85 23.94 -12.46
C ALA A 261 1.05 24.09 -13.78
N PRO A 262 1.19 25.16 -14.58
CA PRO A 262 0.47 25.30 -15.85
C PRO A 262 0.83 24.21 -16.88
N VAL A 263 2.10 23.76 -16.90
CA VAL A 263 2.54 22.64 -17.76
C VAL A 263 1.83 21.36 -17.34
N ILE A 264 1.84 21.06 -16.04
CA ILE A 264 1.22 19.86 -15.49
C ILE A 264 -0.29 19.88 -15.76
N GLN A 265 -0.96 21.01 -15.50
CA GLN A 265 -2.39 21.18 -15.76
C GLN A 265 -2.74 20.92 -17.22
N GLY A 266 -2.00 21.50 -18.16
CA GLY A 266 -2.24 21.31 -19.58
C GLY A 266 -1.96 19.87 -20.06
N LEU A 267 -0.98 19.18 -19.48
CA LEU A 267 -0.73 17.76 -19.77
C LEU A 267 -1.80 16.83 -19.13
N LEU A 268 -2.42 17.25 -18.03
CA LEU A 268 -3.48 16.53 -17.32
C LEU A 268 -4.89 16.97 -17.74
N ALA A 269 -5.06 17.61 -18.90
CA ALA A 269 -6.38 17.85 -19.46
C ALA A 269 -7.10 16.50 -19.72
N PRO A 270 -8.30 16.28 -19.13
CA PRO A 270 -9.00 15.01 -19.26
C PRO A 270 -9.40 14.69 -20.70
N ASP A 271 -9.86 15.70 -21.43
CA ASP A 271 -10.02 15.59 -22.88
C ASP A 271 -8.64 15.61 -23.54
N LYS A 272 -8.36 14.60 -24.37
CA LYS A 272 -7.10 14.48 -25.11
C LYS A 272 -6.93 15.59 -26.16
N ASP A 273 -8.03 16.18 -26.64
CA ASP A 273 -8.00 17.19 -27.70
C ASP A 273 -7.72 18.59 -27.12
N ASP A 274 -7.99 18.78 -25.82
CA ASP A 274 -7.61 19.98 -25.04
C ASP A 274 -6.22 19.85 -24.39
N ARG A 275 -5.62 18.65 -24.44
CA ARG A 275 -4.34 18.33 -23.81
C ARG A 275 -3.18 18.97 -24.55
N LEU A 276 -2.21 19.50 -23.81
CA LEU A 276 -1.01 20.10 -24.40
C LEU A 276 -0.32 19.13 -25.35
N ASP A 277 -0.03 19.61 -26.55
CA ASP A 277 0.84 18.90 -27.47
C ASP A 277 2.31 18.97 -27.03
N ALA A 278 3.13 18.10 -27.63
CA ALA A 278 4.54 17.97 -27.27
C ALA A 278 5.40 19.20 -27.63
N ALA A 279 4.95 20.06 -28.56
CA ALA A 279 5.70 21.25 -28.94
C ALA A 279 5.43 22.39 -27.94
N THR A 280 4.18 22.55 -27.55
CA THR A 280 3.73 23.54 -26.57
C THR A 280 4.24 23.20 -25.18
N ALA A 281 4.16 21.93 -24.76
CA ALA A 281 4.73 21.49 -23.48
C ALA A 281 6.25 21.71 -23.42
N GLU A 282 6.97 21.48 -24.52
CA GLU A 282 8.43 21.74 -24.59
C GLU A 282 8.73 23.23 -24.46
N ALA A 283 7.99 24.09 -25.16
CA ALA A 283 8.16 25.54 -25.06
C ALA A 283 7.92 26.04 -23.63
N MET A 284 6.86 25.57 -22.97
CA MET A 284 6.54 25.97 -21.59
C MET A 284 7.57 25.42 -20.58
N LEU A 285 8.07 24.19 -20.75
CA LEU A 285 9.15 23.65 -19.90
C LEU A 285 10.44 24.46 -20.05
N HIS A 286 10.75 24.91 -21.27
CA HIS A 286 11.87 25.82 -21.50
C HIS A 286 11.66 27.21 -20.87
N GLU A 287 10.43 27.72 -20.82
CA GLU A 287 10.10 28.96 -20.13
C GLU A 287 10.32 28.83 -18.63
N VAL A 288 9.83 27.74 -18.01
CA VAL A 288 10.11 27.42 -16.61
C VAL A 288 11.63 27.39 -16.36
N LEU A 289 12.40 26.73 -17.21
CA LEU A 289 13.86 26.65 -17.04
C LEU A 289 14.62 27.97 -17.28
N ARG A 290 13.97 29.00 -17.86
CA ARG A 290 14.56 30.32 -18.10
C ARG A 290 14.20 31.35 -17.04
N ASP A 291 13.28 31.03 -16.13
CA ASP A 291 12.81 31.94 -15.11
C ASP A 291 13.97 32.33 -14.15
N PRO A 292 14.39 33.61 -14.15
CA PRO A 292 15.52 34.08 -13.35
C PRO A 292 15.22 34.14 -11.84
N GLU A 293 13.96 34.03 -11.43
CA GLU A 293 13.55 34.02 -10.02
C GLU A 293 13.54 32.61 -9.41
N LEU A 294 13.76 31.56 -10.21
CA LEU A 294 13.95 30.21 -9.67
C LEU A 294 15.26 30.17 -8.87
N PRO A 295 15.24 29.67 -7.61
CA PRO A 295 16.47 29.40 -6.90
C PRO A 295 17.31 28.44 -7.75
N ALA A 296 18.43 28.93 -8.28
CA ALA A 296 19.43 28.11 -8.94
C ALA A 296 20.07 27.21 -7.88
N ALA A 297 19.37 26.14 -7.48
CA ALA A 297 19.95 25.04 -6.75
C ALA A 297 20.95 24.38 -7.70
N ALA A 298 22.19 24.83 -7.55
CA ALA A 298 23.25 24.72 -8.53
C ALA A 298 23.55 23.26 -8.89
N LEU A 299 23.62 23.04 -10.21
CA LEU A 299 24.67 22.24 -10.83
C LEU A 299 26.04 22.85 -10.43
N ALA A 300 26.46 22.66 -9.19
CA ALA A 300 27.81 22.96 -8.73
C ALA A 300 28.15 21.98 -7.60
N GLU A 301 29.30 21.33 -7.77
CA GLU A 301 29.94 20.44 -6.81
C GLU A 301 29.82 20.95 -5.37
N GLN A 302 28.95 20.34 -4.57
CA GLN A 302 29.08 20.38 -3.11
C GLN A 302 29.76 19.10 -2.66
N ARG A 303 31.07 19.13 -2.83
CA ARG A 303 32.02 18.49 -1.92
C ARG A 303 31.92 19.20 -0.57
N THR A 304 30.84 18.97 0.18
CA THR A 304 30.74 19.42 1.57
C THR A 304 31.17 18.28 2.46
N GLN A 305 32.41 18.38 2.93
CA GLN A 305 32.84 17.80 4.19
C GLN A 305 31.89 18.31 5.28
N ALA A 306 30.87 17.53 5.62
CA ALA A 306 30.23 17.65 6.92
C ALA A 306 31.07 16.79 7.88
N ALA A 307 31.73 17.45 8.82
CA ALA A 307 32.34 16.76 9.95
C ALA A 307 31.26 15.90 10.62
N LEU A 308 31.57 14.61 10.77
CA LEU A 308 30.81 13.69 11.60
C LEU A 308 30.75 14.27 13.02
N PRO A 309 29.59 14.34 13.69
CA PRO A 309 29.60 14.43 15.14
C PRO A 309 30.28 13.16 15.67
N ASP A 310 31.39 13.37 16.38
CA ASP A 310 32.20 12.34 17.00
C ASP A 310 31.40 11.71 18.14
N PHE A 311 30.67 10.63 17.86
CA PHE A 311 30.08 9.78 18.89
C PHE A 311 31.19 8.88 19.46
N THR A 312 31.97 9.44 20.38
CA THR A 312 32.71 8.65 21.36
C THR A 312 31.77 8.37 22.54
N PRO A 313 31.47 7.10 22.87
CA PRO A 313 30.74 6.77 24.07
C PRO A 313 31.73 6.75 25.23
N ASP A 314 31.72 7.78 26.09
CA ASP A 314 32.39 7.70 27.39
C ASP A 314 31.38 7.20 28.45
N PRO A 315 31.76 6.25 29.32
CA PRO A 315 30.84 5.58 30.24
C PRO A 315 30.82 6.33 31.58
N GLU A 316 29.71 6.99 31.90
CA GLU A 316 29.52 7.55 33.23
C GLU A 316 28.31 6.93 33.93
N GLN A 317 28.61 6.23 35.03
CA GLN A 317 27.67 5.61 35.97
C GLN A 317 26.74 6.66 36.59
N PRO A 318 25.46 6.33 36.84
CA PRO A 318 24.61 7.20 37.64
C PRO A 318 24.97 7.06 39.14
N ALA A 319 25.35 8.19 39.76
CA ALA A 319 25.42 8.33 41.21
C ALA A 319 24.00 8.44 41.82
N PRO A 320 23.82 8.09 43.12
CA PRO A 320 22.49 7.95 43.73
C PRO A 320 21.88 9.31 44.08
N VAL A 321 20.59 9.48 43.82
CA VAL A 321 19.80 10.62 44.28
C VAL A 321 19.34 10.37 45.72
N GLU A 322 19.74 11.27 46.61
CA GLU A 322 19.40 11.32 48.03
C GLU A 322 17.96 11.84 48.20
N VAL A 323 17.10 11.06 48.85
CA VAL A 323 15.69 11.40 49.11
C VAL A 323 15.60 12.14 50.44
N ALA A 324 15.17 13.40 50.41
CA ALA A 324 14.85 14.17 51.61
C ALA A 324 13.44 13.80 52.13
N VAL A 325 13.38 13.45 53.42
CA VAL A 325 12.17 13.11 54.18
C VAL A 325 11.59 14.39 54.79
N PRO A 326 10.27 14.68 54.68
CA PRO A 326 9.61 15.66 55.54
C PRO A 326 9.00 15.01 56.78
N ASP A 327 9.21 15.66 57.93
CA ASP A 327 8.72 15.26 59.25
C ASP A 327 7.18 15.30 59.38
N GLU A 328 6.69 14.35 60.17
CA GLU A 328 5.31 14.15 60.62
C GLU A 328 5.00 15.04 61.85
N PRO A 329 3.73 15.44 62.07
CA PRO A 329 3.25 15.57 63.44
C PRO A 329 1.99 14.73 63.73
N GLU A 330 2.01 14.19 64.95
CA GLU A 330 1.12 13.19 65.55
C GLU A 330 -0.35 13.62 65.78
N GLY A 331 -1.29 12.66 65.65
CA GLY A 331 -2.08 12.24 66.82
C GLY A 331 -3.56 12.66 67.04
N LYS A 332 -4.51 11.96 66.36
CA LYS A 332 -5.76 11.28 66.89
C LYS A 332 -6.98 12.08 67.50
N PRO A 333 -8.18 11.46 67.74
CA PRO A 333 -9.11 10.76 66.82
C PRO A 333 -10.64 10.97 67.11
N GLY A 334 -11.53 10.46 66.23
CA GLY A 334 -12.92 10.03 66.55
C GLY A 334 -14.04 10.75 65.77
N GLY A 335 -15.13 10.14 65.29
CA GLY A 335 -15.61 8.76 65.28
C GLY A 335 -16.99 8.64 64.60
N ARG A 336 -17.26 7.45 64.02
CA ARG A 336 -18.52 6.68 63.85
C ARG A 336 -19.85 7.27 63.30
N ARG A 337 -20.50 6.37 62.54
CA ARG A 337 -21.93 6.19 62.13
C ARG A 337 -22.37 6.97 60.88
N GLY A 338 -23.05 6.41 59.87
CA GLY A 338 -23.68 5.10 59.69
C GLY A 338 -25.16 5.23 59.30
N TRP A 339 -25.48 4.78 58.07
CA TRP A 339 -26.71 4.08 57.62
C TRP A 339 -27.83 4.78 56.80
N LYS A 340 -28.08 4.18 55.60
CA LYS A 340 -29.35 3.59 55.06
C LYS A 340 -30.35 4.42 54.21
N VAL A 341 -30.38 4.06 52.92
CA VAL A 341 -31.49 3.59 52.02
C VAL A 341 -32.94 4.08 52.25
N GLY A 342 -33.62 4.47 51.15
CA GLY A 342 -35.08 4.42 51.02
C GLY A 342 -35.63 4.82 49.64
N LEU A 343 -36.24 3.86 48.95
CA LEU A 343 -36.90 3.88 47.62
C LEU A 343 -38.37 4.39 47.71
N ALA A 344 -38.94 5.00 46.65
CA ALA A 344 -40.21 4.59 46.01
C ALA A 344 -40.87 5.64 45.09
N VAL A 345 -41.29 5.12 43.94
CA VAL A 345 -42.11 5.65 42.83
C VAL A 345 -43.60 5.69 43.21
N VAL A 346 -44.44 6.52 42.55
CA VAL A 346 -45.78 6.14 42.00
C VAL A 346 -46.59 7.34 41.41
N LEU A 347 -46.85 7.21 40.10
CA LEU A 347 -48.08 7.39 39.28
C LEU A 347 -48.87 8.73 39.08
N ALA A 348 -49.05 8.96 37.77
CA ALA A 348 -50.29 9.28 37.00
C ALA A 348 -50.92 10.67 37.17
N ALA A 349 -50.90 11.53 36.14
CA ALA A 349 -51.70 11.49 34.90
C ALA A 349 -53.20 11.58 35.16
N VAL A 350 -53.81 12.72 34.80
CA VAL A 350 -55.14 12.89 34.19
C VAL A 350 -55.49 14.40 34.09
N LEU A 351 -55.64 14.87 32.84
CA LEU A 351 -56.54 15.92 32.31
C LEU A 351 -55.85 16.89 31.34
N ALA A 352 -55.88 16.47 30.07
CA ALA A 352 -55.99 17.38 28.94
C ALA A 352 -57.30 18.19 29.03
N GLY A 353 -57.27 19.44 28.59
CA GLY A 353 -58.48 20.25 28.48
C GLY A 353 -58.25 21.68 28.02
N GLY A 354 -57.90 21.83 26.73
CA GLY A 354 -58.38 22.86 25.79
C GLY A 354 -58.36 24.37 26.12
N GLY A 355 -58.01 25.17 25.10
CA GLY A 355 -58.61 26.51 24.96
C GLY A 355 -57.69 27.62 24.47
N TRP A 356 -57.87 28.00 23.21
CA TRP A 356 -57.22 29.05 22.43
C TRP A 356 -57.39 30.54 22.89
N TYR A 357 -56.47 31.37 22.36
CA TYR A 357 -56.59 32.74 21.82
C TYR A 357 -56.43 34.01 22.72
N LEU A 358 -55.26 34.65 22.50
CA LEU A 358 -54.87 36.07 22.46
C LEU A 358 -55.84 37.19 22.92
N SER A 359 -55.41 38.01 23.89
CA SER A 359 -55.15 39.47 23.75
C SER A 359 -54.57 40.08 25.05
N PRO A 360 -53.86 41.24 24.99
CA PRO A 360 -52.96 41.73 26.04
C PRO A 360 -53.59 42.79 26.96
N ASP A 361 -53.10 42.91 28.21
CA ASP A 361 -52.70 44.16 28.91
C ASP A 361 -52.43 43.94 30.43
N ASP A 362 -51.37 44.61 30.90
CA ASP A 362 -51.00 45.11 32.25
C ASP A 362 -50.70 44.22 33.50
N GLU A 363 -49.39 44.23 33.86
CA GLU A 363 -48.76 44.52 35.18
C GLU A 363 -48.74 43.45 36.33
N PRO A 364 -47.77 43.53 37.28
CA PRO A 364 -46.79 42.46 37.49
C PRO A 364 -46.85 41.78 38.88
N SER A 365 -46.33 40.55 38.96
CA SER A 365 -45.75 40.01 40.20
C SER A 365 -44.81 38.87 39.88
N GLY A 366 -43.54 39.02 40.28
CA GLY A 366 -42.50 38.03 40.07
C GLY A 366 -42.66 36.79 40.94
N SER A 367 -42.30 35.64 40.36
CA SER A 367 -41.66 34.52 41.05
C SER A 367 -41.05 33.63 39.99
N SER A 368 -39.73 33.73 39.84
CA SER A 368 -38.89 32.94 38.95
C SER A 368 -39.01 31.45 39.29
N GLY A 369 -39.89 30.74 38.58
CA GLY A 369 -39.92 29.28 38.53
C GLY A 369 -38.87 28.80 37.54
N SER A 370 -37.95 27.98 38.03
CA SER A 370 -36.97 27.26 37.23
C SER A 370 -37.70 26.36 36.23
N GLU A 371 -37.69 26.75 34.95
CA GLU A 371 -37.99 25.84 33.86
C GLU A 371 -36.94 24.73 33.87
N SER A 372 -37.43 23.50 34.03
CA SER A 372 -36.64 22.30 33.79
C SER A 372 -36.29 22.27 32.30
N GLU A 373 -35.10 22.76 31.97
CA GLU A 373 -34.48 22.53 30.66
C GLU A 373 -34.52 21.04 30.35
N ALA A 374 -35.06 20.67 29.18
CA ALA A 374 -34.72 19.40 28.54
C ALA A 374 -33.18 19.26 28.56
N PRO A 375 -32.61 18.06 28.75
CA PRO A 375 -31.16 17.91 28.84
C PRO A 375 -30.54 18.59 27.61
N ALA A 376 -29.77 19.64 27.85
CA ALA A 376 -29.17 20.41 26.77
C ALA A 376 -28.35 19.44 25.92
N VAL A 377 -28.75 19.25 24.65
CA VAL A 377 -28.03 18.40 23.70
C VAL A 377 -26.57 18.86 23.70
N THR A 378 -25.67 17.99 24.15
CA THR A 378 -24.27 18.35 24.38
C THR A 378 -23.64 18.82 23.07
N ALA A 379 -22.57 19.62 23.14
CA ALA A 379 -21.86 20.03 21.93
C ALA A 379 -21.35 18.83 21.12
N ALA A 380 -21.00 17.72 21.78
CA ALA A 380 -20.63 16.46 21.15
C ALA A 380 -21.82 15.82 20.41
N GLU A 381 -23.00 15.80 21.03
CA GLU A 381 -24.21 15.24 20.41
C GLU A 381 -24.67 16.06 19.20
N LYS A 382 -24.62 17.41 19.28
CA LYS A 382 -24.90 18.28 18.13
C LYS A 382 -23.91 18.06 16.97
N ARG A 383 -22.63 17.85 17.26
CA ARG A 383 -21.60 17.54 16.25
C ARG A 383 -21.87 16.18 15.60
N TRP A 384 -22.30 15.20 16.39
CA TRP A 384 -22.70 13.89 15.88
C TRP A 384 -23.95 13.97 14.98
N GLU A 385 -25.01 14.63 15.42
CA GLU A 385 -26.24 14.82 14.63
C GLU A 385 -25.92 15.45 13.27
N LYS A 386 -25.08 16.49 13.25
CA LYS A 386 -24.59 17.11 12.02
C LYS A 386 -23.78 16.15 11.16
N TRP A 387 -22.89 15.36 11.76
CA TRP A 387 -22.09 14.37 11.02
C TRP A 387 -23.01 13.32 10.39
N ARG A 388 -23.94 12.74 11.17
CA ARG A 388 -24.90 11.73 10.71
C ARG A 388 -25.81 12.27 9.61
N SER A 389 -26.31 13.49 9.72
CA SER A 389 -27.18 14.11 8.70
C SER A 389 -26.48 14.31 7.36
N THR A 390 -25.14 14.47 7.36
CA THR A 390 -24.35 14.59 6.11
C THR A 390 -23.86 13.26 5.57
N ASN A 391 -24.07 12.16 6.31
CA ASN A 391 -23.61 10.82 5.96
C ASN A 391 -24.78 9.84 6.09
N GLU A 392 -25.74 9.93 5.18
CA GLU A 392 -26.92 9.04 5.14
C GLU A 392 -26.50 7.56 5.00
N VAL A 393 -25.44 7.30 4.23
CA VAL A 393 -24.85 5.96 4.04
C VAL A 393 -23.51 5.85 4.76
N LEU A 394 -23.34 4.84 5.62
CA LEU A 394 -22.07 4.52 6.25
C LEU A 394 -21.20 3.68 5.30
N ARG A 395 -20.07 4.22 4.85
CA ARG A 395 -19.10 3.50 4.03
C ARG A 395 -18.05 2.85 4.93
N VAL A 396 -18.01 1.53 4.96
CA VAL A 396 -17.06 0.76 5.79
C VAL A 396 -16.06 0.02 4.91
N GLY A 397 -14.77 0.28 5.09
CA GLY A 397 -13.71 -0.43 4.38
C GLY A 397 -13.49 -1.82 4.97
N VAL A 398 -13.60 -2.87 4.15
CA VAL A 398 -13.46 -4.29 4.54
C VAL A 398 -12.64 -5.07 3.52
N LYS A 399 -11.97 -6.14 3.94
CA LYS A 399 -11.26 -7.05 3.02
C LYS A 399 -12.22 -8.05 2.38
N LYS A 400 -11.84 -8.63 1.24
CA LYS A 400 -12.69 -9.60 0.51
C LYS A 400 -12.12 -11.02 0.45
N ASP A 401 -10.92 -11.21 0.98
CA ASP A 401 -10.04 -12.35 0.73
C ASP A 401 -9.49 -12.98 2.03
N GLN A 402 -10.19 -12.81 3.16
CA GLN A 402 -9.79 -13.37 4.45
C GLN A 402 -10.86 -14.34 4.96
N PRO A 403 -10.71 -15.66 4.70
CA PRO A 403 -11.72 -16.63 5.10
C PRO A 403 -12.03 -16.57 6.61
N GLN A 404 -13.31 -16.65 6.96
CA GLN A 404 -13.89 -16.47 8.31
C GLN A 404 -13.76 -15.07 8.93
N LEU A 405 -12.78 -14.24 8.53
CA LEU A 405 -12.64 -12.86 9.00
C LEU A 405 -13.47 -11.89 8.15
N SER A 406 -13.18 -11.83 6.86
CA SER A 406 -13.81 -10.91 5.91
C SER A 406 -13.68 -11.46 4.50
N GLU A 407 -14.75 -12.05 3.99
CA GLU A 407 -14.79 -12.60 2.63
C GLU A 407 -16.05 -12.18 1.88
N GLU A 408 -15.89 -11.95 0.57
CA GLU A 408 -17.01 -11.71 -0.35
C GLU A 408 -17.25 -12.99 -1.16
N LYS A 409 -18.45 -13.58 -1.02
CA LYS A 409 -18.89 -14.74 -1.79
C LYS A 409 -20.24 -14.45 -2.41
N ASP A 410 -20.33 -14.60 -3.72
CA ASP A 410 -21.53 -14.35 -4.52
C ASP A 410 -22.14 -12.94 -4.32
N GLY A 411 -21.28 -11.94 -4.09
CA GLY A 411 -21.68 -10.54 -3.87
C GLY A 411 -22.10 -10.22 -2.43
N GLU A 412 -22.02 -11.19 -1.51
CA GLU A 412 -22.31 -11.01 -0.10
C GLU A 412 -21.04 -11.06 0.76
N TYR A 413 -20.89 -10.07 1.63
CA TYR A 413 -19.83 -10.03 2.63
C TYR A 413 -20.22 -10.81 3.88
N ARG A 414 -19.28 -11.61 4.41
CA ARG A 414 -19.46 -12.36 5.65
C ARG A 414 -18.14 -12.55 6.40
N GLY A 415 -18.25 -12.85 7.69
CA GLY A 415 -17.12 -13.12 8.57
C GLY A 415 -17.13 -12.24 9.82
N PHE A 416 -16.15 -12.47 10.69
CA PHE A 416 -16.01 -11.76 11.95
C PHE A 416 -15.90 -10.23 11.81
N ASP A 417 -15.02 -9.73 10.94
CA ASP A 417 -14.84 -8.29 10.69
C ASP A 417 -16.12 -7.67 10.09
N ILE A 418 -16.87 -8.45 9.29
CA ILE A 418 -18.14 -8.01 8.72
C ILE A 418 -19.22 -7.88 9.79
N SER A 419 -19.34 -8.87 10.68
CA SER A 419 -20.25 -8.82 11.82
C SER A 419 -19.88 -7.67 12.77
N MET A 420 -18.60 -7.46 13.04
CA MET A 420 -18.11 -6.31 13.82
C MET A 420 -18.49 -4.97 13.16
N ALA A 421 -18.28 -4.83 11.84
CA ALA A 421 -18.65 -3.64 11.11
C ALA A 421 -20.16 -3.34 11.15
N LEU A 422 -21.01 -4.37 11.02
CA LEU A 422 -22.45 -4.24 11.09
C LEU A 422 -22.93 -3.87 12.51
N ALA A 423 -22.37 -4.47 13.55
CA ALA A 423 -22.71 -4.11 14.93
C ALA A 423 -22.28 -2.69 15.30
N ILE A 424 -21.11 -2.25 14.82
CA ILE A 424 -20.71 -0.84 14.94
C ILE A 424 -21.73 0.04 14.22
N ALA A 425 -22.10 -0.30 12.97
CA ALA A 425 -23.06 0.49 12.21
C ALA A 425 -24.43 0.59 12.90
N GLU A 426 -24.95 -0.52 13.44
CA GLU A 426 -26.20 -0.57 14.21
C GLU A 426 -26.11 0.32 15.46
N ALA A 427 -25.02 0.24 16.22
CA ALA A 427 -24.79 1.10 17.39
C ALA A 427 -24.66 2.59 17.02
N LEU A 428 -24.25 2.90 15.79
CA LEU A 428 -24.24 4.25 15.22
C LEU A 428 -25.62 4.68 14.67
N GLY A 429 -26.64 3.82 14.72
CA GLY A 429 -27.98 4.11 14.20
C GLY A 429 -28.08 4.05 12.67
N TYR A 430 -27.32 3.17 12.03
CA TYR A 430 -27.49 2.82 10.62
C TYR A 430 -28.23 1.49 10.49
N GLU A 431 -29.25 1.45 9.63
CA GLU A 431 -29.85 0.20 9.20
C GLU A 431 -28.94 -0.54 8.21
N LYS A 432 -29.11 -1.86 8.06
CA LYS A 432 -28.29 -2.67 7.13
C LYS A 432 -28.29 -2.14 5.69
N GLY A 433 -29.41 -1.56 5.22
CA GLY A 433 -29.52 -0.95 3.89
C GLY A 433 -28.76 0.38 3.73
N GLU A 434 -28.40 1.02 4.84
CA GLU A 434 -27.62 2.25 4.89
C GLU A 434 -26.12 1.98 5.07
N VAL A 435 -25.68 0.72 5.11
CA VAL A 435 -24.28 0.33 5.20
C VAL A 435 -23.77 -0.11 3.84
N ARG A 436 -22.67 0.50 3.39
CA ARG A 436 -21.99 0.12 2.16
C ARG A 436 -20.57 -0.34 2.45
N PHE A 437 -20.29 -1.60 2.15
CA PHE A 437 -18.93 -2.11 2.18
C PHE A 437 -18.12 -1.61 0.99
N VAL A 438 -16.89 -1.20 1.27
CA VAL A 438 -15.90 -0.74 0.29
C VAL A 438 -14.71 -1.68 0.37
N PRO A 439 -14.31 -2.35 -0.73
CA PRO A 439 -13.20 -3.30 -0.69
C PRO A 439 -11.88 -2.57 -0.45
N VAL A 440 -11.11 -3.06 0.51
CA VAL A 440 -9.78 -2.54 0.86
C VAL A 440 -8.75 -3.66 0.93
N ASN A 441 -7.47 -3.30 0.87
CA ASN A 441 -6.32 -4.19 0.98
C ASN A 441 -5.27 -3.58 1.94
N THR A 442 -4.13 -4.26 2.12
CA THR A 442 -3.12 -3.79 3.09
C THR A 442 -2.56 -2.41 2.76
N GLU A 443 -2.42 -2.07 1.48
CA GLU A 443 -1.79 -0.83 0.99
C GLU A 443 -2.75 0.36 0.91
N ASN A 444 -4.05 0.12 0.69
CA ASN A 444 -4.99 1.18 0.35
C ASN A 444 -5.83 1.73 1.49
N ARG A 445 -5.90 1.02 2.62
CA ARG A 445 -6.77 1.37 3.76
C ARG A 445 -6.60 2.83 4.22
N PRO A 446 -5.38 3.39 4.38
CA PRO A 446 -5.20 4.81 4.73
C PRO A 446 -5.80 5.75 3.67
N THR A 447 -5.46 5.53 2.40
CA THR A 447 -5.91 6.38 1.29
C THR A 447 -7.44 6.39 1.13
N MET A 448 -8.13 5.29 1.49
CA MET A 448 -9.60 5.23 1.47
C MET A 448 -10.24 6.17 2.50
N LEU A 449 -9.61 6.34 3.65
CA LEU A 449 -10.04 7.28 4.69
C LEU A 449 -9.78 8.72 4.24
N ASP A 450 -8.55 9.01 3.81
CA ASP A 450 -8.11 10.34 3.34
C ASP A 450 -9.03 10.90 2.26
N ASN A 451 -9.32 10.08 1.23
CA ASN A 451 -10.14 10.48 0.10
C ASN A 451 -11.66 10.41 0.40
N LYS A 452 -12.04 10.17 1.66
CA LYS A 452 -13.43 10.09 2.11
C LYS A 452 -14.27 9.02 1.40
N ARG A 453 -13.61 7.96 0.90
CA ARG A 453 -14.26 6.83 0.23
C ARG A 453 -14.74 5.78 1.22
N ALA A 454 -14.10 5.70 2.39
CA ALA A 454 -14.61 5.06 3.58
C ALA A 454 -14.71 6.07 4.73
N HIS A 455 -15.64 5.86 5.64
CA HIS A 455 -15.75 6.62 6.90
C HIS A 455 -14.93 5.94 8.01
N LEU A 456 -14.93 4.61 8.02
CA LEU A 456 -14.14 3.79 8.93
C LEU A 456 -13.68 2.50 8.26
N ILE A 457 -12.64 1.87 8.79
CA ILE A 457 -12.07 0.61 8.30
C ILE A 457 -12.18 -0.46 9.39
N VAL A 458 -12.78 -1.61 9.06
CA VAL A 458 -12.80 -2.83 9.87
C VAL A 458 -12.28 -3.96 8.98
N ALA A 459 -10.97 -4.19 9.02
CA ALA A 459 -10.30 -5.02 8.01
C ALA A 459 -9.04 -5.70 8.55
N SER A 460 -9.08 -6.19 9.80
CA SER A 460 -7.92 -6.76 10.50
C SER A 460 -6.72 -5.81 10.41
N TYR A 461 -6.92 -4.57 10.87
CA TYR A 461 -5.96 -3.49 10.70
C TYR A 461 -5.18 -3.28 12.00
N SER A 462 -3.92 -3.74 12.03
CA SER A 462 -3.09 -3.64 13.23
C SER A 462 -2.80 -2.19 13.62
N ILE A 463 -2.97 -1.91 14.90
CA ILE A 463 -2.57 -0.68 15.58
C ILE A 463 -1.05 -0.73 15.77
N THR A 464 -0.35 0.28 15.26
CA THR A 464 1.11 0.44 15.39
C THR A 464 1.44 1.92 15.36
N ASP A 465 2.47 2.36 16.09
CA ASP A 465 2.92 3.75 16.12
C ASP A 465 3.05 4.38 14.71
N GLU A 466 3.67 3.67 13.77
CA GLU A 466 3.83 4.14 12.37
C GLU A 466 2.50 4.39 11.64
N ARG A 467 1.46 3.60 11.94
CA ARG A 467 0.14 3.75 11.32
C ARG A 467 -0.69 4.84 12.00
N GLU A 468 -0.46 5.07 13.29
CA GLU A 468 -1.09 6.16 14.05
C GLU A 468 -0.61 7.54 13.59
N GLU A 469 0.48 7.62 12.80
CA GLU A 469 0.88 8.85 12.10
C GLU A 469 -0.07 9.22 10.95
N GLU A 470 -0.78 8.24 10.36
CA GLU A 470 -1.64 8.44 9.18
C GLU A 470 -3.14 8.40 9.51
N VAL A 471 -3.55 7.58 10.47
CA VAL A 471 -4.97 7.33 10.80
C VAL A 471 -5.18 7.29 12.31
N ASP A 472 -6.39 7.63 12.73
CA ASP A 472 -6.82 7.45 14.12
C ASP A 472 -7.40 6.04 14.31
N PHE A 473 -7.01 5.35 15.38
CA PHE A 473 -7.60 4.07 15.76
C PHE A 473 -8.55 4.19 16.96
N VAL A 474 -9.53 3.30 17.00
CA VAL A 474 -10.30 2.93 18.18
C VAL A 474 -10.23 1.41 18.34
N GLY A 475 -9.86 0.93 19.52
CA GLY A 475 -9.76 -0.50 19.78
C GLY A 475 -8.84 -0.82 20.97
N PRO A 476 -8.27 -2.04 21.02
CA PRO A 476 -8.46 -3.12 20.04
C PRO A 476 -9.86 -3.73 20.04
N TYR A 477 -10.34 -4.18 18.88
CA TYR A 477 -11.52 -5.05 18.77
C TYR A 477 -11.15 -6.54 18.62
N PHE A 478 -9.87 -6.85 18.36
CA PHE A 478 -9.36 -8.22 18.29
C PHE A 478 -7.87 -8.25 18.64
N ARG A 479 -7.40 -9.34 19.25
CA ARG A 479 -5.98 -9.61 19.49
C ARG A 479 -5.60 -10.84 18.70
N ALA A 480 -4.67 -10.71 17.76
CA ALA A 480 -4.18 -11.81 16.94
C ALA A 480 -2.79 -12.25 17.40
N GLY A 481 -2.53 -13.55 17.39
CA GLY A 481 -1.20 -14.10 17.62
C GLY A 481 -0.39 -14.05 16.33
N ARG A 482 0.93 -14.27 16.43
CA ARG A 482 1.80 -14.39 15.26
C ARG A 482 2.11 -15.85 14.99
N THR A 483 2.09 -16.29 13.74
CA THR A 483 2.50 -17.66 13.40
C THR A 483 3.04 -17.79 11.97
N PHE A 484 3.43 -19.01 11.62
CA PHE A 484 3.80 -19.41 10.28
C PHE A 484 2.87 -20.52 9.79
N LEU A 485 2.50 -20.43 8.51
CA LEU A 485 1.84 -21.49 7.77
C LEU A 485 2.89 -22.26 6.97
N VAL A 486 2.88 -23.58 7.07
CA VAL A 486 3.77 -24.48 6.33
C VAL A 486 2.97 -25.58 5.64
N ARG A 487 3.60 -26.29 4.69
CA ARG A 487 2.98 -27.48 4.09
C ARG A 487 2.74 -28.56 5.16
N GLU A 488 1.60 -29.24 5.05
CA GLU A 488 1.27 -30.41 5.90
C GLU A 488 2.34 -31.49 5.73
N LYS A 489 2.73 -31.76 4.48
CA LYS A 489 3.80 -32.67 4.10
C LYS A 489 4.75 -31.96 3.16
N SER A 490 6.04 -31.98 3.48
CA SER A 490 7.10 -31.47 2.61
C SER A 490 8.15 -32.55 2.39
N THR A 491 8.55 -32.73 1.14
CA THR A 491 9.65 -33.63 0.75
C THR A 491 11.03 -33.02 1.00
N ARG A 492 11.11 -31.70 1.19
CA ARG A 492 12.39 -30.95 1.26
C ARG A 492 12.76 -30.51 2.68
N TYR A 493 11.82 -30.00 3.47
CA TYR A 493 12.09 -29.56 4.84
C TYR A 493 10.99 -30.01 5.80
N ASP A 494 11.37 -30.70 6.88
CA ASP A 494 10.49 -30.94 8.02
C ASP A 494 10.53 -29.71 8.97
N LEU A 495 9.53 -28.82 8.86
CA LEU A 495 9.44 -27.59 9.66
C LEU A 495 8.40 -27.78 10.77
N ARG A 496 8.82 -27.88 12.03
CA ARG A 496 7.93 -28.13 13.18
C ARG A 496 7.77 -26.92 14.09
N SER A 497 8.68 -25.95 14.00
CA SER A 497 8.70 -24.76 14.83
C SER A 497 9.22 -23.53 14.08
N ALA A 498 8.96 -22.33 14.61
CA ALA A 498 9.56 -21.10 14.10
C ALA A 498 11.10 -21.13 14.16
N ALA A 499 11.68 -21.87 15.11
CA ALA A 499 13.12 -22.08 15.21
C ALA A 499 13.68 -22.87 14.01
N ASP A 500 12.95 -23.87 13.51
CA ASP A 500 13.36 -24.63 12.32
C ASP A 500 13.47 -23.73 11.08
N ILE A 501 12.51 -22.81 10.90
CA ILE A 501 12.51 -21.86 9.79
C ILE A 501 13.80 -21.02 9.80
N LYS A 502 14.17 -20.51 10.98
CA LYS A 502 15.34 -19.66 11.18
C LYS A 502 16.65 -20.43 11.00
N GLN A 503 16.76 -21.61 11.62
CA GLN A 503 17.96 -22.44 11.55
C GLN A 503 18.22 -22.96 10.13
N LYS A 504 17.17 -23.40 9.43
CA LYS A 504 17.27 -23.94 8.06
C LYS A 504 17.30 -22.85 6.99
N LYS A 505 17.10 -21.57 7.37
CA LYS A 505 17.10 -20.40 6.50
C LYS A 505 16.21 -20.59 5.27
N VAL A 506 15.02 -21.16 5.47
CA VAL A 506 14.06 -21.36 4.39
C VAL A 506 13.40 -20.03 4.01
N PRO A 507 13.18 -19.74 2.72
CA PRO A 507 12.43 -18.56 2.30
C PRO A 507 11.02 -18.49 2.89
N VAL A 508 10.69 -17.33 3.46
CA VAL A 508 9.39 -17.03 4.06
C VAL A 508 8.68 -15.92 3.30
N CYS A 509 7.46 -16.20 2.85
CA CYS A 509 6.61 -15.25 2.15
C CYS A 509 5.67 -14.52 3.12
N THR A 510 5.36 -13.26 2.85
CA THR A 510 4.29 -12.50 3.50
C THR A 510 3.72 -11.47 2.51
N ALA A 511 2.64 -10.78 2.88
CA ALA A 511 2.12 -9.71 2.04
C ALA A 511 3.05 -8.49 2.10
N ALA A 512 3.33 -7.86 0.96
CA ALA A 512 4.07 -6.61 0.87
C ALA A 512 3.42 -5.52 1.75
N HIS A 513 4.24 -4.71 2.41
CA HIS A 513 3.80 -3.65 3.33
C HIS A 513 2.97 -4.14 4.54
N SER A 514 2.99 -5.44 4.83
CA SER A 514 2.49 -5.96 6.10
C SER A 514 3.47 -5.66 7.24
N THR A 515 2.99 -5.67 8.47
CA THR A 515 3.84 -5.61 9.68
C THR A 515 4.85 -6.77 9.71
N TYR A 516 4.55 -7.87 9.00
CA TYR A 516 5.38 -9.06 8.91
C TYR A 516 6.60 -8.90 8.00
N GLU A 517 6.58 -8.00 7.03
CA GLU A 517 7.78 -7.76 6.21
C GLU A 517 8.94 -7.23 7.07
N ARG A 518 8.62 -6.29 7.97
CA ARG A 518 9.55 -5.78 8.99
C ARG A 518 9.92 -6.87 9.99
N HIS A 519 8.93 -7.60 10.50
CA HIS A 519 9.16 -8.68 11.48
C HIS A 519 10.08 -9.78 10.95
N LEU A 520 9.96 -10.16 9.67
CA LEU A 520 10.85 -11.14 9.06
C LEU A 520 12.29 -10.63 9.02
N LYS A 521 12.49 -9.35 8.68
CA LYS A 521 13.81 -8.71 8.63
C LYS A 521 14.45 -8.60 10.01
N GLU A 522 13.74 -8.02 10.98
CA GLU A 522 14.21 -7.83 12.36
C GLU A 522 14.40 -9.17 13.09
N GLY A 523 13.50 -10.12 12.81
CA GLY A 523 13.56 -11.47 13.32
C GLY A 523 14.64 -12.33 12.68
N GLY A 524 15.41 -11.84 11.70
CA GLY A 524 16.50 -12.58 11.05
C GLY A 524 16.03 -13.79 10.24
N TYR A 525 14.81 -13.76 9.73
CA TYR A 525 14.28 -14.77 8.82
C TYR A 525 14.74 -14.50 7.38
N LYS A 526 14.91 -15.56 6.58
CA LYS A 526 15.16 -15.40 5.14
C LYS A 526 13.85 -15.04 4.45
N ALA A 527 13.64 -13.76 4.15
CA ALA A 527 12.46 -13.32 3.40
C ALA A 527 12.51 -13.82 1.94
N TYR A 528 11.37 -14.28 1.42
CA TYR A 528 11.14 -14.41 -0.01
C TYR A 528 11.11 -13.01 -0.64
N ALA A 529 11.72 -12.85 -1.81
CA ALA A 529 11.79 -11.56 -2.49
C ALA A 529 11.55 -11.72 -4.01
N PRO A 530 10.72 -10.86 -4.62
CA PRO A 530 9.89 -9.83 -3.98
C PRO A 530 8.69 -10.44 -3.21
N GLN A 531 8.22 -9.76 -2.17
CA GLN A 531 6.99 -10.14 -1.48
C GLN A 531 5.77 -9.82 -2.35
N PRO A 532 4.77 -10.71 -2.46
CA PRO A 532 3.54 -10.46 -3.22
C PRO A 532 2.58 -9.53 -2.48
N ALA A 533 1.59 -8.99 -3.19
CA ALA A 533 0.62 -8.03 -2.63
C ALA A 533 -0.39 -8.63 -1.61
N ASN A 534 -0.63 -9.95 -1.64
CA ASN A 534 -1.60 -10.61 -0.77
C ASN A 534 -1.14 -11.98 -0.27
N TYR A 535 -1.74 -12.44 0.82
CA TYR A 535 -1.39 -13.70 1.48
C TYR A 535 -1.78 -14.92 0.64
N GLU A 536 -2.85 -14.86 -0.15
CA GLU A 536 -3.26 -15.96 -1.03
C GLU A 536 -2.15 -16.31 -2.03
N THR A 537 -1.47 -15.31 -2.61
CA THR A 537 -0.33 -15.53 -3.49
C THR A 537 0.81 -16.25 -2.77
N CYS A 538 1.09 -15.90 -1.51
CA CYS A 538 2.06 -16.61 -0.70
C CYS A 538 1.68 -18.07 -0.45
N VAL A 539 0.41 -18.36 -0.16
CA VAL A 539 -0.07 -19.72 0.07
C VAL A 539 -0.02 -20.54 -1.23
N ASN A 540 -0.39 -19.96 -2.37
CA ASN A 540 -0.29 -20.63 -3.66
C ASN A 540 1.17 -20.99 -3.99
N LYS A 541 2.13 -20.09 -3.70
CA LYS A 541 3.56 -20.39 -3.82
C LYS A 541 4.04 -21.42 -2.80
N LEU A 542 3.51 -21.40 -1.57
CA LEU A 542 3.80 -22.42 -0.56
C LEU A 542 3.33 -23.81 -1.00
N LEU A 543 2.27 -23.92 -1.80
CA LEU A 543 1.77 -25.19 -2.30
C LEU A 543 2.49 -25.67 -3.57
N ASP A 544 3.04 -24.75 -4.37
CA ASP A 544 3.88 -25.08 -5.52
C ASP A 544 5.25 -25.63 -5.05
N GLU A 545 5.52 -26.90 -5.34
CA GLU A 545 6.79 -27.55 -4.97
C GLU A 545 7.98 -27.00 -5.78
N SER A 546 7.74 -26.34 -6.91
CA SER A 546 8.79 -25.72 -7.72
C SER A 546 9.14 -24.30 -7.24
N ALA A 547 8.28 -23.67 -6.44
CA ALA A 547 8.51 -22.34 -5.90
C ALA A 547 9.41 -22.37 -4.66
N ASP A 548 10.29 -21.38 -4.54
CA ASP A 548 11.19 -21.22 -3.39
C ASP A 548 10.46 -20.50 -2.22
N VAL A 549 9.32 -21.05 -1.77
CA VAL A 549 8.56 -20.61 -0.59
C VAL A 549 8.22 -21.82 0.27
N TYR A 550 8.59 -21.79 1.55
CA TYR A 550 8.39 -22.93 2.47
C TYR A 550 7.63 -22.58 3.74
N ALA A 551 7.45 -21.29 4.01
CA ALA A 551 6.58 -20.81 5.06
C ALA A 551 5.91 -19.50 4.63
N VAL A 552 4.73 -19.23 5.18
CA VAL A 552 4.05 -17.94 5.08
C VAL A 552 3.92 -17.35 6.48
N ALA A 553 4.33 -16.11 6.69
CA ALA A 553 4.24 -15.43 7.98
C ALA A 553 3.08 -14.43 7.98
N SER A 554 2.20 -14.53 8.97
CA SER A 554 1.10 -13.60 9.22
C SER A 554 0.46 -13.85 10.59
N ASP A 555 -0.65 -13.17 10.84
CA ASP A 555 -1.50 -13.34 12.01
C ASP A 555 -2.10 -14.76 12.03
N ASP A 556 -2.20 -15.37 13.21
CA ASP A 556 -2.68 -16.74 13.36
C ASP A 556 -4.13 -16.92 12.91
N VAL A 557 -5.00 -15.97 13.24
CA VAL A 557 -6.40 -15.95 12.80
C VAL A 557 -6.52 -15.89 11.27
N LEU A 558 -5.68 -15.11 10.62
CA LEU A 558 -5.65 -14.99 9.16
C LEU A 558 -5.14 -16.30 8.53
N LEU A 559 -4.02 -16.83 9.01
CA LEU A 559 -3.44 -18.06 8.49
C LEU A 559 -4.33 -19.28 8.77
N ALA A 560 -5.05 -19.30 9.89
CA ALA A 560 -6.02 -20.36 10.20
C ALA A 560 -7.21 -20.33 9.24
N GLY A 561 -7.71 -19.14 8.87
CA GLY A 561 -8.71 -19.00 7.80
C GLY A 561 -8.22 -19.60 6.48
N LEU A 562 -6.99 -19.28 6.06
CA LEU A 562 -6.41 -19.85 4.84
C LEU A 562 -6.17 -21.36 4.95
N ALA A 563 -5.72 -21.85 6.11
CA ALA A 563 -5.55 -23.27 6.37
C ALA A 563 -6.87 -24.03 6.37
N TYR A 564 -7.95 -23.41 6.83
CA TYR A 564 -9.31 -23.95 6.81
C TYR A 564 -9.78 -24.21 5.38
N GLU A 565 -9.51 -23.29 4.45
CA GLU A 565 -9.84 -23.51 3.03
C GLU A 565 -8.93 -24.52 2.33
N LYS A 566 -7.67 -24.66 2.80
CA LYS A 566 -6.66 -25.56 2.24
C LYS A 566 -6.40 -26.79 3.14
N ARG A 567 -7.45 -27.27 3.84
CA ARG A 567 -7.36 -28.39 4.80
C ARG A 567 -6.64 -29.61 4.22
N GLY A 568 -5.69 -30.13 4.98
CA GLY A 568 -4.87 -31.28 4.62
C GLY A 568 -3.68 -30.99 3.70
N GLN A 569 -3.53 -29.75 3.23
CA GLN A 569 -2.38 -29.34 2.40
C GLN A 569 -1.38 -28.47 3.18
N VAL A 570 -1.86 -27.70 4.15
CA VAL A 570 -1.08 -26.80 5.00
C VAL A 570 -1.49 -26.93 6.46
N ARG A 571 -0.58 -26.54 7.36
CA ARG A 571 -0.82 -26.42 8.79
C ARG A 571 -0.09 -25.23 9.38
N LEU A 572 -0.63 -24.74 10.48
CA LEU A 572 0.01 -23.72 11.29
C LEU A 572 1.14 -24.38 12.10
N LEU A 573 2.18 -23.61 12.37
CA LEU A 573 3.11 -23.90 13.47
C LEU A 573 2.53 -23.37 14.77
N ASP A 574 3.03 -23.86 15.90
CA ASP A 574 2.68 -23.28 17.20
C ASP A 574 2.94 -21.77 17.17
N SER A 575 1.93 -21.00 17.58
CA SER A 575 1.98 -19.54 17.54
C SER A 575 3.24 -19.04 18.28
N GLY A 576 3.98 -18.15 17.63
CA GLY A 576 5.14 -17.50 18.20
C GLY A 576 4.75 -16.46 19.24
N ALA A 577 5.74 -15.97 19.98
CA ALA A 577 5.56 -14.88 20.94
C ALA A 577 5.18 -13.56 20.22
N GLY A 578 4.23 -12.83 20.82
CA GLY A 578 3.77 -11.51 20.36
C GLY A 578 2.31 -11.51 19.91
N THR A 579 1.64 -10.38 20.13
CA THR A 579 0.25 -10.15 19.74
C THR A 579 0.15 -8.89 18.88
N GLU A 580 -0.69 -8.93 17.86
CA GLU A 580 -1.11 -7.77 17.08
C GLU A 580 -2.51 -7.36 17.55
N GLU A 581 -2.70 -6.07 17.79
CA GLU A 581 -3.99 -5.50 18.19
C GLU A 581 -4.68 -4.92 16.96
N TYR A 582 -5.88 -5.37 16.62
CA TYR A 582 -6.65 -4.81 15.51
C TYR A 582 -7.57 -3.70 15.98
N GLY A 583 -7.55 -2.57 15.29
CA GLY A 583 -8.40 -1.42 15.59
C GLY A 583 -9.32 -1.06 14.42
N VAL A 584 -10.34 -0.28 14.75
CA VAL A 584 -11.18 0.41 13.76
C VAL A 584 -10.49 1.72 13.40
N ALA A 585 -10.02 1.84 12.16
CA ALA A 585 -9.32 3.04 11.70
C ALA A 585 -10.29 4.06 11.10
N MET A 586 -9.98 5.33 11.27
CA MET A 586 -10.74 6.47 10.76
C MET A 586 -9.83 7.67 10.52
N ARG A 587 -10.36 8.73 9.90
CA ARG A 587 -9.58 9.96 9.73
C ARG A 587 -9.37 10.66 11.08
N PRO A 588 -8.20 11.27 11.31
CA PRO A 588 -7.95 12.09 12.50
C PRO A 588 -8.95 13.25 12.68
N GLU A 589 -9.47 13.81 11.60
CA GLU A 589 -10.47 14.90 11.67
C GLU A 589 -11.89 14.45 12.07
N ASP A 590 -12.23 13.15 11.99
CA ASP A 590 -13.59 12.65 12.24
C ASP A 590 -13.86 12.37 13.73
N GLN A 591 -13.49 13.31 14.61
CA GLN A 591 -13.63 13.17 16.07
C GLN A 591 -15.07 12.82 16.54
N PRO A 592 -16.17 13.35 15.95
CA PRO A 592 -17.52 12.93 16.33
C PRO A 592 -17.79 11.45 16.05
N LEU A 593 -17.28 10.92 14.92
CA LEU A 593 -17.39 9.49 14.60
C LEU A 593 -16.54 8.66 15.57
N LYS A 594 -15.32 9.12 15.89
CA LYS A 594 -14.41 8.45 16.84
C LYS A 594 -15.05 8.19 18.20
N GLY A 595 -15.68 9.22 18.78
CA GLY A 595 -16.35 9.08 20.07
C GLY A 595 -17.49 8.07 20.06
N LYS A 596 -18.28 8.05 18.98
CA LYS A 596 -19.40 7.11 18.82
C LYS A 596 -18.94 5.68 18.54
N VAL A 597 -17.93 5.48 17.69
CA VAL A 597 -17.32 4.15 17.46
C VAL A 597 -16.69 3.61 18.74
N CYS A 598 -16.03 4.45 19.54
CA CYS A 598 -15.49 4.04 20.84
C CYS A 598 -16.59 3.56 21.80
N THR A 599 -17.70 4.29 21.87
CA THR A 599 -18.86 3.89 22.67
C THR A 599 -19.47 2.58 22.15
N ALA A 600 -19.59 2.43 20.83
CA ALA A 600 -20.09 1.22 20.18
C ALA A 600 -19.20 0.00 20.49
N LEU A 601 -17.89 0.10 20.31
CA LEU A 601 -16.96 -1.00 20.59
C LEU A 601 -17.00 -1.42 22.07
N ARG A 602 -17.05 -0.46 23.00
CA ARG A 602 -17.24 -0.77 24.42
C ARG A 602 -18.54 -1.54 24.65
N GLN A 603 -19.64 -1.13 24.04
CA GLN A 603 -20.92 -1.83 24.17
C GLN A 603 -20.86 -3.25 23.60
N ILE A 604 -20.31 -3.43 22.39
CA ILE A 604 -20.18 -4.75 21.73
C ILE A 604 -19.36 -5.73 22.56
N ILE A 605 -18.24 -5.25 23.13
CA ILE A 605 -17.36 -6.05 23.98
C ILE A 605 -18.05 -6.40 25.30
N THR A 606 -18.72 -5.45 25.95
CA THR A 606 -19.31 -5.66 27.28
C THR A 606 -20.67 -6.38 27.26
N SER A 607 -21.36 -6.42 26.13
CA SER A 607 -22.68 -7.06 25.99
C SER A 607 -22.61 -8.58 25.72
N GLY A 608 -21.41 -9.13 25.46
CA GLY A 608 -21.21 -10.51 25.01
C GLY A 608 -21.53 -10.73 23.52
N GLU A 609 -21.78 -9.66 22.76
CA GLU A 609 -21.98 -9.72 21.31
C GLU A 609 -20.70 -10.12 20.58
N TRP A 610 -19.54 -9.61 21.02
CA TRP A 610 -18.24 -10.04 20.53
C TRP A 610 -18.05 -11.56 20.62
N ASP A 611 -18.38 -12.16 21.78
CA ASP A 611 -18.24 -13.62 22.01
C ASP A 611 -19.11 -14.43 21.06
N ARG A 612 -20.29 -13.91 20.71
CA ARG A 612 -21.19 -14.53 19.74
C ARG A 612 -20.58 -14.49 18.35
N MET A 613 -20.09 -13.34 17.90
CA MET A 613 -19.42 -13.20 16.60
C MET A 613 -18.19 -14.11 16.50
N TYR A 614 -17.41 -14.21 17.57
CA TYR A 614 -16.25 -15.10 17.63
C TYR A 614 -16.68 -16.56 17.48
N LYS A 615 -17.72 -16.99 18.20
CA LYS A 615 -18.25 -18.37 18.11
C LYS A 615 -18.82 -18.69 16.74
N ASP A 616 -19.53 -17.73 16.12
CA ASP A 616 -20.20 -17.92 14.83
C ASP A 616 -19.20 -18.04 13.66
N HIS A 617 -18.05 -17.36 13.75
CA HIS A 617 -17.11 -17.26 12.64
C HIS A 617 -15.76 -17.92 12.90
N LEU A 618 -15.16 -17.71 14.07
CA LEU A 618 -13.75 -18.02 14.32
C LEU A 618 -13.54 -19.30 15.14
N ALA A 619 -14.52 -19.74 15.94
CA ALA A 619 -14.39 -20.98 16.73
C ALA A 619 -14.11 -22.21 15.86
N VAL A 620 -14.57 -22.22 14.60
CA VAL A 620 -14.32 -23.30 13.64
C VAL A 620 -12.83 -23.46 13.25
N LEU A 621 -12.01 -22.43 13.51
CA LEU A 621 -10.59 -22.42 13.21
C LEU A 621 -9.75 -23.17 14.26
N ASN A 622 -10.33 -23.52 15.41
CA ASN A 622 -9.65 -24.22 16.52
C ASN A 622 -8.35 -23.54 16.98
N LEU A 623 -8.31 -22.21 16.93
CA LEU A 623 -7.25 -21.43 17.56
C LEU A 623 -7.37 -21.50 19.08
N PRO A 624 -6.29 -21.23 19.84
CA PRO A 624 -6.39 -20.98 21.27
C PRO A 624 -7.54 -19.99 21.54
N PRO A 625 -8.37 -20.21 22.57
CA PRO A 625 -9.49 -19.34 22.84
C PRO A 625 -8.96 -17.92 23.09
N TRP A 626 -9.39 -16.98 22.25
CA TRP A 626 -9.17 -15.56 22.47
C TRP A 626 -10.32 -15.05 23.33
N ASP A 627 -9.99 -14.46 24.47
CA ASP A 627 -10.94 -13.65 25.22
C ASP A 627 -11.19 -12.34 24.47
N ALA A 628 -12.38 -11.77 24.65
CA ALA A 628 -12.66 -10.42 24.16
C ALA A 628 -11.59 -9.45 24.70
N PRO A 629 -11.09 -8.50 23.89
CA PRO A 629 -10.15 -7.50 24.37
C PRO A 629 -10.78 -6.62 25.46
N ASP A 630 -9.94 -5.96 26.26
CA ASP A 630 -10.43 -4.94 27.19
C ASP A 630 -11.19 -3.84 26.43
N PRO A 631 -12.33 -3.38 26.96
CA PRO A 631 -13.10 -2.33 26.31
C PRO A 631 -12.29 -1.03 26.21
N PRO A 632 -12.35 -0.30 25.07
CA PRO A 632 -11.56 0.90 24.88
C PRO A 632 -11.94 2.00 25.88
N THR A 633 -10.96 2.83 26.26
CA THR A 633 -11.20 4.06 27.01
C THR A 633 -11.64 5.16 26.03
N CYS A 634 -12.75 5.82 26.33
CA CYS A 634 -13.30 6.88 25.47
C CYS A 634 -13.16 8.19 26.22
N GLY A 635 -12.41 9.13 25.65
CA GLY A 635 -12.39 10.51 26.14
C GLY A 635 -13.79 11.11 26.03
N THR A 636 -14.18 11.87 27.06
CA THR A 636 -15.46 12.59 27.13
C THR A 636 -15.51 13.77 26.18
#